data_AF-M5C9K4-F1
#
_entry.id   AF-M5C9K4-F1
#
_cell.length_a   1.000
_cell.length_b   1.000
_cell.length_c   1.000
_cell.angle_alpha   90.00
_cell.angle_beta   90.00
_cell.angle_gamma   90.00
#
_symmetry.space_group_name_H-M   'P 1'
#
loop_
_entity.id
_entity.type
_entity.pdbx_description
1 polymer ?
#
loop_
_entity_poly.entity_id
_entity_poly.type
_entity_poly.pdbx_seq_one_letter_code
_entity_poly.pdbx_strand_id
1 'polypeptide(L)'
;MMNNAPKSVAWPIIMTFAVQFAARIKKELPDLLVGAVGLITQPHQAEEILQQEKADVVLIGREFLRNADFPLKAAETLGVAVKPANQYEWAWRRMTAPKSE
;
A
#
# COMPACT_ATOMS: atom_id res chain seq x y z
N MET A 1 17.62 29.99 32.35
CA MET A 1 18.04 28.97 31.37
C MET A 1 16.99 28.93 30.26
N MET A 2 17.32 29.46 29.08
CA MET A 2 16.40 29.49 27.94
C MET A 2 16.26 28.08 27.38
N ASN A 3 15.06 27.51 27.52
CA ASN A 3 14.74 26.16 27.05
C ASN A 3 14.50 26.20 25.53
N ASN A 4 15.57 26.13 24.76
CA ASN A 4 15.54 26.16 23.29
C ASN A 4 15.43 24.74 22.72
N ALA A 5 14.44 23.98 23.17
CA ALA A 5 14.08 22.73 22.52
C ALA A 5 13.53 23.09 21.12
N PRO A 6 14.05 22.51 20.02
CA PRO A 6 13.50 22.76 18.70
C PRO A 6 12.02 22.35 18.72
N LYS A 7 11.13 23.31 18.46
CA LYS A 7 9.71 23.04 18.25
C LYS A 7 9.63 21.92 17.21
N SER A 8 9.13 20.76 17.60
CA SER A 8 8.96 19.63 16.71
C SER A 8 8.19 20.10 15.48
N VAL A 9 8.87 20.22 14.35
CA VAL A 9 8.22 20.52 13.08
C VAL A 9 7.39 19.28 12.74
N ALA A 10 6.13 19.30 13.17
CA ALA A 10 5.14 18.34 12.74
C ALA A 10 4.87 18.63 11.27
N TRP A 11 5.71 18.08 10.39
CA TRP A 11 5.40 18.01 8.97
C TRP A 11 4.00 17.43 8.84
N PRO A 12 3.09 18.06 8.08
CA PRO A 12 1.77 17.50 7.90
C PRO A 12 2.00 16.15 7.21
N ILE A 13 1.78 15.07 7.94
CA ILE A 13 1.86 13.71 7.40
C ILE A 13 0.59 13.54 6.57
N ILE A 14 0.52 14.26 5.45
CA ILE A 14 -0.59 14.16 4.51
C ILE A 14 -0.44 12.78 3.88
N MET A 15 -1.51 11.99 4.01
CA MET A 15 -1.63 10.59 3.58
C MET A 15 -1.09 10.33 2.17
N THR A 16 -1.10 11.35 1.33
CA THR A 16 -0.78 11.26 -0.10
C THR A 16 0.56 11.91 -0.48
N PHE A 17 1.27 12.59 0.43
CA PHE A 17 2.45 13.39 0.08
C PHE A 17 3.55 12.55 -0.58
N ALA A 18 3.82 11.38 -0.04
CA ALA A 18 4.83 10.47 -0.59
C ALA A 18 4.42 9.85 -1.94
N VAL A 19 3.12 9.60 -2.15
CA VAL A 19 2.57 9.12 -3.43
C VAL A 19 2.74 10.17 -4.54
N GLN A 20 2.61 11.45 -4.21
CA GLN A 20 2.82 12.52 -5.20
C GLN A 20 4.25 12.55 -5.72
N PHE A 21 5.24 12.25 -4.88
CA PHE A 21 6.64 12.13 -5.33
C PHE A 21 6.86 10.91 -6.23
N ALA A 22 6.31 9.75 -5.86
CA ALA A 22 6.36 8.57 -6.71
C ALA A 22 5.76 8.85 -8.10
N ALA A 23 4.56 9.46 -8.13
CA ALA A 23 3.89 9.83 -9.37
C ALA A 23 4.72 10.82 -10.21
N ARG A 24 5.35 11.80 -9.55
CA ARG A 24 6.21 12.77 -10.24
C ARG A 24 7.43 12.08 -10.86
N ILE A 25 8.10 11.18 -10.13
CA ILE A 25 9.25 10.44 -10.65
C ILE A 25 8.83 9.53 -11.81
N LYS A 26 7.72 8.80 -11.68
CA LYS A 26 7.21 7.90 -12.71
C LYS A 26 6.88 8.65 -14.01
N LYS A 27 6.31 9.86 -13.89
CA LYS A 27 6.02 10.74 -15.02
C LYS A 27 7.27 11.24 -15.74
N GLU A 28 8.31 11.59 -14.98
CA GLU A 28 9.54 12.18 -15.55
C GLU A 28 10.52 11.10 -16.05
N LEU A 29 10.47 9.89 -15.47
CA LEU A 29 11.35 8.75 -15.78
C LEU A 29 10.49 7.48 -15.99
N PRO A 30 9.83 7.33 -17.16
CA PRO A 30 8.87 6.25 -17.39
C PRO A 30 9.47 4.84 -17.32
N ASP A 31 10.73 4.69 -17.74
CA ASP A 31 11.46 3.41 -17.76
C ASP A 31 11.99 3.00 -16.38
N LEU A 32 11.93 3.89 -15.38
CA LEU A 32 12.34 3.58 -14.01
C LEU A 32 11.18 2.92 -13.27
N LEU A 33 11.45 1.79 -12.62
CA LEU A 33 10.51 1.18 -11.68
C LEU A 33 10.45 2.02 -10.40
N VAL A 34 9.25 2.48 -10.02
CA VAL A 34 9.01 3.37 -8.89
C VAL A 34 8.08 2.71 -7.88
N GLY A 35 8.47 2.73 -6.60
CA GLY A 35 7.63 2.30 -5.48
C GLY A 35 6.95 3.47 -4.78
N ALA A 36 5.66 3.35 -4.47
CA ALA A 36 4.94 4.27 -3.59
C ALA A 36 4.92 3.74 -2.15
N VAL A 37 5.18 4.61 -1.18
CA VAL A 37 5.15 4.29 0.26
C VAL A 37 4.48 5.43 1.03
N GLY A 38 3.98 5.15 2.24
CA GLY A 38 3.56 6.19 3.18
C GLY A 38 2.05 6.27 3.37
N LEU A 39 1.58 5.87 4.56
CA LEU A 39 0.16 5.84 4.95
C LEU A 39 -0.77 5.17 3.93
N ILE A 40 -0.28 4.15 3.24
CA ILE A 40 -1.10 3.26 2.42
C ILE A 40 -1.62 2.15 3.34
N THR A 41 -2.90 2.21 3.66
CA THR A 41 -3.53 1.30 4.64
C THR A 41 -4.77 0.59 4.12
N GLN A 42 -5.32 1.03 2.98
CA GLN A 42 -6.53 0.45 2.41
C GLN A 42 -6.22 -0.27 1.09
N PRO A 43 -6.82 -1.45 0.83
CA PRO A 43 -6.65 -2.16 -0.44
C PRO A 43 -7.00 -1.32 -1.67
N HIS A 44 -8.15 -0.63 -1.64
CA HIS A 44 -8.58 0.23 -2.75
C HIS A 44 -7.62 1.39 -3.01
N GLN A 45 -6.99 1.94 -1.97
CA GLN A 45 -5.97 2.99 -2.11
C GLN A 45 -4.73 2.45 -2.82
N ALA A 46 -4.28 1.23 -2.48
CA ALA A 46 -3.16 0.59 -3.16
C ALA A 46 -3.48 0.33 -4.64
N GLU A 47 -4.68 -0.18 -4.94
CA GLU A 47 -5.14 -0.43 -6.31
C GLU A 47 -5.22 0.87 -7.12
N GLU A 48 -5.79 1.94 -6.55
CA GLU A 48 -5.90 3.24 -7.23
C GLU A 48 -4.53 3.82 -7.60
N ILE A 49 -3.51 3.64 -6.75
CA ILE A 49 -2.14 4.09 -7.03
C ILE A 49 -1.57 3.38 -8.27
N LEU A 50 -1.83 2.07 -8.40
CA LEU A 50 -1.36 1.26 -9.52
C LEU A 50 -2.14 1.57 -10.80
N GLN A 51 -3.47 1.60 -10.73
CA GLN A 51 -4.35 1.89 -11.88
C GLN A 51 -4.14 3.29 -12.46
N GLN A 52 -3.75 4.26 -11.63
CA GLN A 52 -3.42 5.61 -12.07
C GLN A 52 -1.94 5.78 -12.46
N GLU A 53 -1.20 4.68 -12.60
CA GLU A 53 0.22 4.65 -13.00
C GLU A 53 1.12 5.56 -12.14
N LYS A 54 0.75 5.77 -10.86
CA LYS A 54 1.53 6.62 -9.95
C LYS A 54 2.76 5.89 -9.41
N ALA A 55 2.78 4.57 -9.46
CA ALA A 55 3.88 3.71 -9.09
C ALA A 55 3.70 2.32 -9.72
N ASP A 56 4.80 1.57 -9.83
CA ASP A 56 4.80 0.17 -10.28
C ASP A 56 4.60 -0.80 -9.11
N VAL A 57 4.98 -0.40 -7.90
CA VAL A 57 4.88 -1.21 -6.68
C VAL A 57 4.37 -0.38 -5.52
N VAL A 58 3.56 -0.98 -4.66
CA VAL A 58 3.09 -0.39 -3.40
C VAL A 58 3.84 -1.02 -2.22
N LEU A 59 4.48 -0.18 -1.41
CA LEU A 59 5.23 -0.58 -0.22
C LEU A 59 4.40 -0.33 1.04
N ILE A 60 4.07 -1.41 1.74
CA ILE A 60 3.28 -1.38 2.97
C ILE A 60 4.18 -1.55 4.19
N GLY A 61 4.13 -0.58 5.12
CA GLY A 61 4.94 -0.58 6.34
C GLY A 61 4.11 -0.94 7.58
N ARG A 62 3.71 0.08 8.35
CA ARG A 62 2.98 -0.08 9.62
C ARG A 62 1.70 -0.91 9.51
N GLU A 63 1.00 -0.86 8.37
CA GLU A 63 -0.22 -1.66 8.22
C GLU A 63 0.06 -3.15 8.18
N PHE A 64 1.16 -3.55 7.54
CA PHE A 64 1.61 -4.93 7.54
C PHE A 64 1.99 -5.42 8.96
N LEU A 65 2.53 -4.53 9.80
CA LEU A 65 2.82 -4.86 11.20
C LEU A 65 1.56 -5.04 12.06
N ARG A 66 0.46 -4.34 11.73
CA ARG A 66 -0.84 -4.51 12.41
C ARG A 66 -1.57 -5.76 11.94
N ASN A 67 -1.45 -6.07 10.66
CA ASN A 67 -2.10 -7.19 10.03
C ASN A 67 -1.14 -7.83 9.01
N ALA A 68 -0.50 -8.93 9.41
CA ALA A 68 0.41 -9.67 8.52
C ALA A 68 -0.31 -10.26 7.30
N ASP A 69 -1.62 -10.51 7.41
CA ASP A 69 -2.45 -11.01 6.32
C ASP A 69 -2.98 -9.86 5.43
N PHE A 70 -2.44 -8.64 5.53
CA PHE A 70 -2.83 -7.51 4.68
C PHE A 70 -2.92 -7.86 3.19
N PRO A 71 -1.97 -8.60 2.58
CA PRO A 71 -2.08 -8.98 1.17
C PRO A 71 -3.29 -9.87 0.86
N LEU A 72 -3.60 -10.83 1.75
CA LEU A 72 -4.78 -11.68 1.63
C LEU A 72 -6.06 -10.86 1.82
N LYS A 73 -6.06 -9.92 2.78
CA LYS A 73 -7.17 -8.99 2.99
C LYS A 73 -7.39 -8.08 1.78
N ALA A 74 -6.31 -7.64 1.14
CA ALA A 74 -6.38 -6.81 -0.05
C ALA A 74 -6.99 -7.60 -1.21
N ALA A 75 -6.51 -8.82 -1.44
CA ALA A 75 -7.10 -9.70 -2.43
C ALA A 75 -8.59 -9.94 -2.19
N GLU A 76 -9.00 -10.15 -0.93
CA GLU A 76 -10.41 -10.41 -0.56
C GLU A 76 -11.28 -9.20 -0.90
N THR A 77 -10.75 -8.02 -0.58
CA THR A 77 -11.44 -6.74 -0.77
C THR A 77 -11.58 -6.41 -2.26
N LEU A 78 -10.55 -6.68 -3.05
CA LEU A 78 -10.52 -6.44 -4.49
C LEU A 78 -11.14 -7.58 -5.32
N GLY A 79 -11.57 -8.68 -4.67
CA GLY A 79 -12.21 -9.82 -5.33
C GLY A 79 -11.27 -10.65 -6.21
N VAL A 80 -9.95 -10.50 -6.05
CA VAL A 80 -8.95 -11.22 -6.84
C VAL A 80 -8.57 -12.53 -6.19
N ALA A 81 -8.38 -13.56 -7.02
CA ALA A 81 -7.95 -14.87 -6.55
C ALA A 81 -6.44 -14.86 -6.25
N VAL A 82 -6.06 -15.34 -5.07
CA VAL A 82 -4.66 -15.53 -4.68
C VAL A 82 -4.48 -16.86 -3.98
N LYS A 83 -3.30 -17.47 -4.13
CA LYS A 83 -2.95 -18.70 -3.44
C LYS A 83 -2.38 -18.36 -2.05
N PRO A 84 -3.07 -18.68 -0.93
CA PRO A 84 -2.46 -18.60 0.39
C PRO A 84 -1.38 -19.68 0.54
N ALA A 85 -0.59 -19.62 1.62
CA ALA A 85 0.29 -20.73 1.98
C ALA A 85 -0.54 -22.02 2.11
N ASN A 86 0.01 -23.16 1.65
CA ASN A 86 -0.72 -24.45 1.59
C ASN A 86 -1.39 -24.79 2.93
N GLN A 87 -0.74 -24.47 4.05
CA GLN A 87 -1.23 -24.71 5.42
C GLN A 87 -2.49 -23.91 5.77
N TYR A 88 -2.72 -22.77 5.12
CA TYR A 88 -3.84 -21.86 5.39
C TYR A 88 -4.92 -21.87 4.30
N GLU A 89 -4.82 -22.76 3.31
CA GLU A 89 -5.81 -22.89 2.23
C GLU A 89 -7.23 -23.08 2.77
N TRP A 90 -7.40 -23.84 3.85
CA TRP A 90 -8.73 -24.07 4.42
C TRP A 90 -9.35 -22.81 5.03
N ALA A 91 -8.56 -22.00 5.74
CA ALA A 91 -9.02 -20.75 6.34
C ALA A 91 -9.34 -19.67 5.29
N TRP A 92 -8.61 -19.69 4.18
CA TRP A 92 -8.70 -18.72 3.09
C TRP A 92 -9.31 -19.29 1.82
N ARG A 93 -10.12 -20.35 1.90
CA ARG A 93 -10.68 -21.03 0.72
C ARG A 93 -11.48 -20.11 -0.21
N ARG A 94 -12.09 -19.07 0.33
CA ARG A 94 -12.82 -18.04 -0.44
C ARG A 94 -11.93 -17.18 -1.35
N MET A 95 -10.61 -17.25 -1.17
CA MET A 95 -9.60 -16.52 -1.93
C MET A 95 -9.05 -17.31 -3.13
N THR A 96 -9.29 -18.62 -3.18
CA THR A 96 -8.71 -19.48 -4.23
C THR A 96 -9.52 -19.48 -5.52
N ALA A 97 -10.70 -18.88 -5.52
CA ALA A 97 -11.52 -18.64 -6.71
C ALA A 97 -11.90 -17.15 -6.74
N PRO A 98 -11.93 -16.51 -7.93
CA PRO A 98 -12.35 -15.12 -8.04
C PRO A 98 -13.81 -14.99 -7.61
N LYS A 99 -14.17 -13.84 -7.05
CA LYS A 99 -15.56 -13.58 -6.67
C LYS A 99 -16.39 -13.51 -7.95
N SER A 100 -17.39 -14.39 -8.10
CA SER A 100 -18.35 -14.31 -9.20
C SER A 100 -19.18 -13.04 -9.04
N GLU A 101 -19.29 -12.25 -10.11
CA GLU A 101 -20.14 -11.06 -10.20
C GLU A 101 -21.62 -11.41 -10.05
#